data_AF-A0A8C3U6L3-F1
#
_entry.id   AF-A0A8C3U6L3-F1
#
_cell.length_a   1.000
_cell.length_b   1.000
_cell.length_c   1.000
_cell.angle_alpha   90.00
_cell.angle_beta   90.00
_cell.angle_gamma   90.00
#
_symmetry.space_group_name_H-M   'P 1'
#
loop_
_entity.id
_entity.type
_entity.pdbx_description
1 polymer ?
#
loop_
_entity_poly.entity_id
_entity_poly.type
_entity_poly.pdbx_seq_one_letter_code
_entity_poly.pdbx_strand_id
1 'polypeptide(L)'
;GVIETADIPRTPLSERTRRGRWEVERKKKEEGAHLMVPLREAVGPQGERVIVKVPFSPNDLLIWKQSAGAYREDPERTARVVKMVIKTQNPDWNDLQVLLDTIMDSTEKEMVFKAMTEKAREMIRLRLVDGTVNDLVPREDPEWDPNSTGGSRRLKAYQELLTEGIRNGIPKTLNWSKLYSVRQEKNESPD
;
A
#
# COMPACT_ATOMS: atom_id res chain seq x y z
N GLY A 1 -47.36 -33.18 -61.45
CA GLY A 1 -47.39 -32.06 -60.49
C GLY A 1 -46.56 -32.46 -59.31
N VAL A 2 -45.51 -31.70 -59.03
CA VAL A 2 -44.48 -31.94 -58.01
C VAL A 2 -45.00 -31.46 -56.66
N ILE A 3 -44.81 -32.25 -55.60
CA ILE A 3 -45.21 -31.94 -54.23
C ILE A 3 -44.07 -31.18 -53.54
N GLU A 4 -44.46 -30.07 -52.92
CA GLU A 4 -43.67 -28.98 -52.35
C GLU A 4 -42.89 -29.41 -51.09
N THR A 5 -41.59 -29.14 -51.08
CA THR A 5 -40.70 -29.34 -49.91
C THR A 5 -40.73 -28.10 -49.02
N ALA A 6 -41.08 -28.29 -47.75
CA ALA A 6 -41.01 -27.24 -46.72
C ALA A 6 -39.55 -26.85 -46.45
N ASP A 7 -39.27 -25.55 -46.54
CA ASP A 7 -37.96 -24.95 -46.27
C ASP A 7 -37.86 -24.58 -44.77
N ILE A 8 -36.89 -25.16 -44.06
CA ILE A 8 -36.55 -24.79 -42.67
C ILE A 8 -35.38 -23.80 -42.73
N PRO A 9 -35.54 -22.51 -42.38
CA PRO A 9 -34.42 -21.59 -42.34
C PRO A 9 -33.50 -21.91 -41.15
N ARG A 10 -32.31 -22.41 -41.48
CA ARG A 10 -31.19 -22.60 -40.55
C ARG A 10 -30.66 -21.24 -40.10
N THR A 11 -30.84 -20.90 -38.83
CA THR A 11 -30.17 -19.75 -38.21
C THR A 11 -28.71 -20.12 -37.91
N PRO A 12 -27.70 -19.28 -38.23
CA PRO A 12 -26.31 -19.59 -37.88
C PRO A 12 -26.09 -19.41 -36.37
N LEU A 13 -25.58 -20.46 -35.73
CA LEU A 13 -25.24 -20.55 -34.30
C LEU A 13 -24.14 -19.56 -33.84
N SER A 14 -23.68 -18.65 -34.71
CA SER A 14 -22.54 -17.76 -34.47
C SER A 14 -22.88 -16.42 -33.78
N GLU A 15 -24.16 -16.05 -33.67
CA GLU A 15 -24.54 -14.76 -33.06
C GLU A 15 -24.66 -14.80 -31.54
N ARG A 16 -24.87 -15.97 -30.94
CA ARG A 16 -25.07 -16.11 -29.48
C ARG A 16 -23.77 -15.90 -28.69
N THR A 17 -22.63 -16.23 -29.29
CA THR A 17 -21.31 -16.20 -28.61
C THR A 17 -20.71 -14.80 -28.54
N ARG A 18 -21.11 -13.87 -29.44
CA ARG A 18 -20.64 -12.48 -29.38
C ARG A 18 -21.32 -11.70 -28.27
N ARG A 19 -22.64 -11.83 -28.08
CA ARG A 19 -23.39 -11.01 -27.11
C ARG A 19 -22.99 -11.30 -25.66
N GLY A 20 -22.76 -12.57 -25.31
CA GLY A 20 -22.31 -12.95 -23.96
C GLY A 20 -20.91 -12.47 -23.62
N ARG A 21 -20.01 -12.32 -24.60
CA ARG A 21 -18.65 -11.79 -24.37
C ARG A 21 -18.69 -10.30 -24.02
N TRP A 22 -19.52 -9.51 -24.70
CA TRP A 22 -19.66 -8.08 -24.43
C TRP A 22 -20.33 -7.81 -23.08
N GLU A 23 -21.33 -8.59 -22.66
CA GLU A 23 -21.97 -8.44 -21.35
C GLU A 23 -21.05 -8.83 -20.18
N VAL A 24 -20.23 -9.88 -20.33
CA VAL A 24 -19.22 -10.26 -19.32
C VAL A 24 -18.11 -9.20 -19.24
N GLU A 25 -17.70 -8.62 -20.36
CA GLU A 25 -16.70 -7.55 -20.40
C GLU A 25 -17.24 -6.22 -19.83
N ARG A 26 -18.55 -5.95 -20.02
CA ARG A 26 -19.23 -4.80 -19.40
C ARG A 26 -19.39 -4.97 -17.89
N LYS A 27 -19.80 -6.17 -17.43
CA LYS A 27 -19.84 -6.48 -15.98
C LYS A 27 -18.46 -6.46 -15.33
N LYS A 28 -17.40 -6.92 -16.02
CA LYS A 28 -16.00 -6.76 -15.54
C LYS A 28 -15.56 -5.29 -15.47
N LYS A 29 -16.07 -4.43 -16.35
CA LYS A 29 -15.81 -2.97 -16.31
C LYS A 29 -16.59 -2.26 -15.22
N GLU A 30 -17.78 -2.73 -14.87
CA GLU A 30 -18.65 -2.12 -13.85
C GLU A 30 -18.37 -2.64 -12.43
N GLU A 31 -17.92 -3.88 -12.24
CA GLU A 31 -17.46 -4.41 -10.94
C GLU A 31 -16.05 -3.91 -10.55
N GLY A 32 -15.34 -3.26 -11.47
CA GLY A 32 -14.08 -2.53 -11.23
C GLY A 32 -14.27 -1.06 -10.85
N ALA A 33 -15.51 -0.58 -10.72
CA ALA A 33 -15.82 0.82 -10.43
C ALA A 33 -16.00 1.10 -8.92
N HIS A 34 -15.01 0.70 -8.12
CA HIS A 34 -14.75 1.32 -6.82
C HIS A 34 -13.25 1.64 -6.74
N LEU A 35 -12.87 2.64 -7.52
CA LEU A 35 -11.49 3.11 -7.67
C LEU A 35 -11.17 4.11 -6.56
N MET A 36 -10.34 3.71 -5.60
CA MET A 36 -9.69 4.58 -4.61
C MET A 36 -8.29 4.96 -5.11
N VAL A 37 -7.93 6.25 -5.02
CA VAL A 37 -7.01 6.99 -5.94
C VAL A 37 -5.94 7.83 -5.12
N PRO A 38 -4.59 7.91 -5.37
CA PRO A 38 -3.50 8.89 -4.89
C PRO A 38 -3.04 10.25 -5.51
N LEU A 39 -2.72 11.20 -4.65
CA LEU A 39 -2.61 12.65 -4.89
C LEU A 39 -1.51 13.18 -5.88
N ARG A 40 -1.88 13.95 -6.91
CA ARG A 40 -1.05 14.64 -7.94
C ARG A 40 -1.43 16.11 -8.08
N GLU A 41 -0.49 17.04 -8.07
CA GLU A 41 -0.80 18.46 -8.32
C GLU A 41 -1.42 18.69 -9.71
N ALA A 42 -2.60 19.29 -9.74
CA ALA A 42 -3.31 19.75 -10.92
C ALA A 42 -3.71 21.22 -10.73
N VAL A 43 -4.03 21.89 -11.83
CA VAL A 43 -4.56 23.25 -11.81
C VAL A 43 -6.09 23.15 -11.83
N GLY A 44 -6.75 23.64 -10.78
CA GLY A 44 -8.20 23.71 -10.70
C GLY A 44 -8.79 24.70 -11.71
N PRO A 45 -10.12 24.69 -11.91
CA PRO A 45 -10.79 25.56 -12.89
C PRO A 45 -10.55 27.07 -12.66
N GLN A 46 -10.12 27.44 -11.46
CA GLN A 46 -9.89 28.81 -11.02
C GLN A 46 -8.39 29.16 -10.89
N GLY A 47 -7.48 28.28 -11.35
CA GLY A 47 -6.04 28.52 -11.32
C GLY A 47 -5.34 28.13 -10.01
N GLU A 48 -6.06 27.56 -9.05
CA GLU A 48 -5.52 27.05 -7.79
C GLU A 48 -4.78 25.70 -7.98
N ARG A 49 -3.71 25.46 -7.23
CA ARG A 49 -3.04 24.14 -7.20
C ARG A 49 -3.87 23.20 -6.33
N VAL A 50 -4.50 22.20 -6.95
CA VAL A 50 -5.29 21.16 -6.29
C VAL A 50 -4.54 19.85 -6.36
N ILE A 51 -4.48 19.10 -5.26
CA ILE A 51 -3.89 17.77 -5.30
C ILE A 51 -4.97 16.72 -5.66
N VAL A 52 -4.80 16.02 -6.78
CA VAL A 52 -5.73 15.08 -7.42
C VAL A 52 -5.34 13.64 -7.20
N LYS A 53 -6.22 12.85 -6.59
CA LYS A 53 -5.99 11.44 -6.34
C LYS A 53 -5.89 10.54 -7.62
N VAL A 54 -4.98 9.55 -7.68
CA VAL A 54 -4.48 8.60 -8.71
C VAL A 54 -3.83 7.35 -8.06
N PRO A 55 -4.41 6.13 -8.12
CA PRO A 55 -4.00 4.91 -7.39
C PRO A 55 -2.55 4.49 -7.58
N PHE A 56 -1.98 3.83 -6.58
CA PHE A 56 -0.84 2.95 -6.81
C PHE A 56 -1.28 1.89 -7.80
N SER A 57 -0.50 1.68 -8.87
CA SER A 57 -0.82 0.58 -9.76
C SER A 57 -0.49 -0.75 -9.08
N PRO A 58 -1.24 -1.84 -9.36
CA PRO A 58 -0.89 -3.17 -8.86
C PRO A 58 0.54 -3.60 -9.23
N ASN A 59 1.03 -3.13 -10.38
CA ASN A 59 2.39 -3.39 -10.83
C ASN A 59 3.43 -2.65 -9.97
N ASP A 60 3.17 -1.38 -9.63
CA ASP A 60 4.05 -0.62 -8.75
C ASP A 60 4.13 -1.24 -7.35
N LEU A 61 2.99 -1.68 -6.80
CA LEU A 61 2.93 -2.40 -5.52
C LEU A 61 3.80 -3.66 -5.53
N LEU A 62 3.74 -4.44 -6.61
CA LEU A 62 4.57 -5.63 -6.76
C LEU A 62 6.07 -5.29 -6.87
N ILE A 63 6.41 -4.26 -7.65
CA ILE A 63 7.78 -3.77 -7.80
C ILE A 63 8.34 -3.29 -6.46
N TRP A 64 7.56 -2.51 -5.69
CA TRP A 64 8.00 -2.01 -4.40
C TRP A 64 8.13 -3.12 -3.37
N LYS A 65 7.23 -4.11 -3.37
CA LYS A 65 7.36 -5.32 -2.54
C LYS A 65 8.65 -6.07 -2.83
N GLN A 66 8.93 -6.35 -4.11
CA GLN A 66 10.17 -7.01 -4.52
C GLN A 66 11.41 -6.17 -4.17
N SER A 67 11.32 -4.85 -4.32
CA SER A 67 12.39 -3.92 -4.01
C SER A 67 12.68 -3.85 -2.51
N ALA A 68 11.65 -3.88 -1.66
CA ALA A 68 11.76 -3.87 -0.21
C ALA A 68 12.40 -5.16 0.32
N GLY A 69 12.05 -6.31 -0.27
CA GLY A 69 12.49 -7.62 0.22
C GLY A 69 11.80 -7.99 1.54
N ALA A 70 12.35 -8.97 2.25
CA ALA A 70 11.84 -9.34 3.57
C ALA A 70 12.25 -8.28 4.61
N TYR A 71 11.26 -7.66 5.24
CA TYR A 71 11.50 -6.60 6.23
C TYR A 71 12.44 -7.04 7.35
N ARG A 72 12.30 -8.28 7.85
CA ARG A 72 13.15 -8.83 8.91
C ARG A 72 14.61 -9.01 8.55
N GLU A 73 14.94 -9.11 7.27
CA GLU A 73 16.31 -9.30 6.80
C GLU A 73 17.04 -7.95 6.69
N ASP A 74 16.36 -6.92 6.14
CA ASP A 74 16.94 -5.59 5.96
C ASP A 74 15.88 -4.48 6.14
N PRO A 75 15.64 -4.04 7.39
CA PRO A 75 14.76 -2.91 7.70
C PRO A 75 15.18 -1.61 7.02
N GLU A 76 16.48 -1.40 6.84
CA GLU A 76 17.01 -0.20 6.20
C GLU A 76 16.70 -0.16 4.70
N ARG A 77 16.78 -1.30 4.02
CA ARG A 77 16.33 -1.43 2.63
C ARG A 77 14.84 -1.14 2.50
N THR A 78 14.03 -1.69 3.39
CA THR A 78 12.59 -1.42 3.41
C THR A 78 12.31 0.07 3.62
N ALA A 79 13.00 0.71 4.57
CA ALA A 79 12.88 2.14 4.83
C ALA A 79 13.29 3.00 3.62
N ARG A 80 14.34 2.61 2.88
CA ARG A 80 14.76 3.29 1.64
C ARG A 80 13.66 3.24 0.57
N VAL A 81 13.00 2.09 0.40
CA VAL A 81 11.91 1.93 -0.57
C VAL A 81 10.70 2.76 -0.16
N VAL A 82 10.26 2.69 1.09
CA VAL A 82 9.12 3.49 1.57
C VAL A 82 9.40 4.98 1.44
N LYS A 83 10.62 5.44 1.79
CA LYS A 83 11.04 6.83 1.59
C LYS A 83 11.02 7.25 0.12
N MET A 84 11.41 6.37 -0.81
CA MET A 84 11.32 6.61 -2.25
C MET A 84 9.86 6.77 -2.71
N VAL A 85 8.96 5.89 -2.26
CA VAL A 85 7.53 5.96 -2.58
C VAL A 85 6.93 7.24 -2.05
N ILE A 86 7.22 7.60 -0.78
CA ILE A 86 6.76 8.87 -0.19
C ILE A 86 7.19 10.06 -1.04
N LYS A 87 8.47 10.12 -1.42
CA LYS A 87 9.02 11.22 -2.20
C LYS A 87 8.43 11.33 -3.61
N THR A 88 8.12 10.20 -4.25
CA THR A 88 7.74 10.16 -5.67
C THR A 88 6.24 10.18 -5.89
N GLN A 89 5.47 9.63 -4.96
CA GLN A 89 4.01 9.48 -5.08
C GLN A 89 3.22 10.39 -4.13
N ASN A 90 3.87 10.96 -3.10
CA ASN A 90 3.22 11.78 -2.08
C ASN A 90 1.93 11.15 -1.52
N PRO A 91 2.00 9.90 -1.03
CA PRO A 91 0.83 9.14 -0.59
C PRO A 91 0.18 9.74 0.66
N ASP A 92 -1.15 9.62 0.75
CA ASP A 92 -1.88 9.94 1.97
C ASP A 92 -1.75 8.82 3.02
N TRP A 93 -2.48 8.95 4.14
CA TRP A 93 -2.43 7.95 5.22
C TRP A 93 -2.96 6.57 4.77
N ASN A 94 -4.03 6.54 3.97
CA ASN A 94 -4.65 5.31 3.48
C ASN A 94 -3.74 4.60 2.47
N ASP A 95 -3.14 5.35 1.55
CA ASP A 95 -2.16 4.85 0.59
C ASP A 95 -0.96 4.20 1.30
N LEU A 96 -0.50 4.82 2.39
CA LEU A 96 0.56 4.24 3.23
C LEU A 96 0.11 2.95 3.93
N GLN A 97 -1.15 2.83 4.36
CA GLN A 97 -1.63 1.56 4.92
C GLN A 97 -1.56 0.43 3.89
N VAL A 98 -2.02 0.69 2.65
CA VAL A 98 -1.98 -0.28 1.55
C VAL A 98 -0.53 -0.68 1.22
N LEU A 99 0.39 0.28 1.20
CA LEU A 99 1.81 0.00 0.98
C LEU A 99 2.36 -0.93 2.06
N LEU A 100 2.09 -0.62 3.34
CA LEU A 100 2.56 -1.44 4.46
C LEU A 100 1.97 -2.85 4.40
N ASP A 101 0.65 -2.98 4.21
CA ASP A 101 0.01 -4.30 4.11
C ASP A 101 0.49 -5.13 2.90
N THR A 102 1.06 -4.46 1.90
CA THR A 102 1.67 -5.12 0.74
C THR A 102 3.06 -5.68 1.06
N ILE A 103 3.90 -4.89 1.76
CA ILE A 103 5.34 -5.18 1.93
C ILE A 103 5.70 -5.89 3.23
N MET A 104 4.79 -5.94 4.22
CA MET A 104 5.03 -6.56 5.51
C MET A 104 3.79 -7.28 6.06
N ASP A 105 3.99 -8.25 6.92
CA ASP A 105 2.89 -8.93 7.62
C ASP A 105 2.34 -8.08 8.79
N SER A 106 1.22 -8.51 9.39
CA SER A 106 0.58 -7.78 10.50
C SER A 106 1.47 -7.67 11.75
N THR A 107 2.34 -8.65 12.00
CA THR A 107 3.27 -8.65 13.14
C THR A 107 4.39 -7.63 12.92
N GLU A 108 4.95 -7.62 11.72
CA GLU A 108 5.96 -6.66 11.28
C GLU A 108 5.41 -5.24 11.27
N LYS A 109 4.19 -5.05 10.75
CA LYS A 109 3.47 -3.77 10.80
C LYS A 109 3.28 -3.29 12.24
N GLU A 110 2.92 -4.18 13.16
CA GLU A 110 2.78 -3.83 14.58
C GLU A 110 4.12 -3.45 15.23
N MET A 111 5.23 -4.09 14.85
CA MET A 111 6.57 -3.69 15.30
C MET A 111 6.91 -2.27 14.86
N VAL A 112 6.61 -1.92 13.60
CA VAL A 112 6.80 -0.56 13.07
C VAL A 112 5.96 0.43 13.86
N PHE A 113 4.67 0.15 14.07
CA PHE A 113 3.79 1.04 14.84
C PHE A 113 4.23 1.24 16.28
N LYS A 114 4.77 0.20 16.94
CA LYS A 114 5.34 0.33 18.29
C LYS A 114 6.52 1.28 18.30
N ALA A 115 7.46 1.15 17.36
CA ALA A 115 8.59 2.08 17.23
C ALA A 115 8.13 3.51 16.93
N MET A 116 7.14 3.69 16.04
CA MET A 116 6.52 5.02 15.79
C MET A 116 5.91 5.61 17.07
N THR A 117 5.16 4.79 17.83
CA THR A 117 4.50 5.18 19.08
C THR A 117 5.53 5.64 20.12
N GLU A 118 6.62 4.90 20.29
CA GLU A 118 7.71 5.25 21.20
C GLU A 118 8.37 6.55 20.78
N LYS A 119 8.64 6.74 19.48
CA LYS A 119 9.22 7.98 18.96
C LYS A 119 8.28 9.17 19.13
N ALA A 120 6.99 9.00 18.86
CA ALA A 120 5.97 10.03 19.07
C ALA A 120 5.90 10.45 20.54
N ARG A 121 5.89 9.50 21.48
CA ARG A 121 5.94 9.78 22.93
C ARG A 121 7.17 10.59 23.31
N GLU A 122 8.33 10.25 22.76
CA GLU A 122 9.57 11.00 22.98
C GLU A 122 9.45 12.45 22.49
N MET A 123 8.98 12.65 21.25
CA MET A 123 8.82 14.00 20.67
C MET A 123 7.86 14.87 21.48
N ILE A 124 6.74 14.31 21.93
CA ILE A 124 5.76 15.01 22.78
C ILE A 124 6.41 15.37 24.13
N ARG A 125 7.10 14.41 24.77
CA ARG A 125 7.78 14.63 26.06
C ARG A 125 8.83 15.74 25.96
N LEU A 126 9.56 15.80 24.85
CA LEU A 126 10.58 16.82 24.57
C LEU A 126 9.98 18.14 24.05
N ARG A 127 8.65 18.25 23.93
CA ARG A 127 7.93 19.42 23.39
C ARG A 127 8.39 19.82 21.99
N LEU A 128 8.79 18.84 21.17
CA LEU A 128 9.13 19.06 19.76
C LEU A 128 7.87 19.16 18.89
N VAL A 129 6.79 18.50 19.32
CA VAL A 129 5.48 18.47 18.66
C VAL A 129 4.38 18.49 19.72
N ASP A 130 3.31 19.23 19.45
CA ASP A 130 2.12 19.27 20.30
C ASP A 130 1.12 18.16 19.93
N GLY A 131 0.27 17.78 20.89
CA GLY A 131 -0.80 16.81 20.70
C GLY A 131 -0.55 15.47 21.41
N THR A 132 -1.29 14.46 20.99
CA THR A 132 -1.24 13.11 21.55
C THR A 132 -0.55 12.13 20.61
N VAL A 133 -0.20 10.96 21.12
CA VAL A 133 0.35 9.88 20.29
C VAL A 133 -0.62 9.48 19.19
N ASN A 134 -1.94 9.48 19.46
CA ASN A 134 -2.95 9.13 18.46
C ASN A 134 -3.05 10.19 17.36
N ASP A 135 -2.75 11.46 17.65
CA ASP A 135 -2.69 12.52 16.63
C ASP A 135 -1.51 12.35 15.67
N LEU A 136 -0.44 11.68 16.09
CA LEU A 136 0.80 11.49 15.32
C LEU A 136 0.89 10.10 14.68
N VAL A 137 0.34 9.09 15.36
CA VAL A 137 0.36 7.67 14.97
C VAL A 137 -1.05 7.10 15.10
N PRO A 138 -2.01 7.58 14.30
CA PRO A 138 -3.38 7.09 14.35
C PRO A 138 -3.44 5.63 13.89
N ARG A 139 -4.32 4.85 14.52
CA ARG A 139 -4.61 3.45 14.16
C ARG A 139 -5.76 3.30 13.16
N GLU A 140 -6.58 4.33 13.05
CA GLU A 140 -7.72 4.43 12.14
C GLU A 140 -7.53 5.66 11.23
N ASP A 141 -8.34 5.76 10.17
CA ASP A 141 -8.24 6.88 9.23
C ASP A 141 -8.44 8.22 9.96
N PRO A 142 -7.42 9.09 9.99
CA PRO A 142 -7.51 10.34 10.72
C PRO A 142 -8.17 11.46 9.90
N GLU A 143 -8.66 11.16 8.68
CA GLU A 143 -9.33 12.10 7.78
C GLU A 143 -8.52 13.37 7.49
N TRP A 144 -7.18 13.25 7.44
CA TRP A 144 -6.33 14.41 7.16
C TRP A 144 -6.51 14.87 5.72
N ASP A 145 -7.07 16.07 5.55
CA ASP A 145 -7.11 16.73 4.25
C ASP A 145 -5.70 17.19 3.81
N PRO A 146 -5.11 16.57 2.77
CA PRO A 146 -3.75 16.90 2.32
C PRO A 146 -3.65 18.27 1.64
N ASN A 147 -4.78 18.85 1.22
CA ASN A 147 -4.84 20.20 0.67
C ASN A 147 -4.90 21.27 1.77
N SER A 148 -5.24 20.89 3.00
CA SER A 148 -5.21 21.79 4.15
C SER A 148 -3.80 21.90 4.75
N THR A 149 -3.41 23.09 5.21
CA THR A 149 -2.13 23.31 5.90
C THR A 149 -1.98 22.40 7.12
N GLY A 150 -3.07 22.15 7.86
CA GLY A 150 -3.08 21.29 9.05
C GLY A 150 -2.90 19.82 8.69
N GLY A 151 -3.68 19.30 7.75
CA GLY A 151 -3.62 17.91 7.32
C GLY A 151 -2.30 17.58 6.61
N SER A 152 -1.80 18.47 5.74
CA SER A 152 -0.48 18.30 5.10
C SER A 152 0.66 18.23 6.12
N ARG A 153 0.62 19.06 7.18
CA ARG A 153 1.63 19.02 8.26
C ARG A 153 1.57 17.70 9.03
N ARG A 154 0.37 17.22 9.38
CA ARG A 154 0.19 15.95 10.09
C ARG A 154 0.63 14.75 9.23
N LEU A 155 0.28 14.76 7.95
CA LEU A 155 0.71 13.72 7.00
C LEU A 155 2.23 13.65 6.87
N LYS A 156 2.91 14.80 6.77
CA LYS A 156 4.39 14.83 6.74
C LYS A 156 5.01 14.27 8.03
N ALA A 157 4.49 14.65 9.18
CA ALA A 157 4.96 14.12 10.46
C ALA A 157 4.77 12.60 10.55
N TYR A 158 3.63 12.08 10.07
CA TYR A 158 3.37 10.64 9.99
C TYR A 158 4.34 9.93 9.05
N GLN A 159 4.60 10.48 7.86
CA GLN A 159 5.55 9.92 6.88
C GLN A 159 6.99 9.84 7.42
N GLU A 160 7.42 10.86 8.17
CA GLU A 160 8.71 10.90 8.86
C GLU A 160 8.79 9.84 9.97
N LEU A 161 7.78 9.82 10.84
CA LEU A 161 7.66 8.81 11.89
C LEU A 161 7.65 7.40 11.32
N LEU A 162 6.94 7.17 10.21
CA LEU A 162 6.83 5.86 9.58
C LEU A 162 8.19 5.37 9.09
N THR A 163 8.94 6.23 8.40
CA THR A 163 10.27 5.87 7.90
C THR A 163 11.21 5.51 9.06
N GLU A 164 11.13 6.23 10.17
CA GLU A 164 11.93 5.96 11.37
C GLU A 164 11.45 4.72 12.13
N GLY A 165 10.14 4.49 12.19
CA GLY A 165 9.54 3.29 12.76
C GLY A 165 9.94 2.03 12.01
N ILE A 166 10.08 2.10 10.68
CA ILE A 166 10.59 0.98 9.87
C ILE A 166 12.05 0.69 10.21
N ARG A 167 12.91 1.71 10.34
CA ARG A 167 14.32 1.48 10.70
C ARG A 167 14.50 0.84 12.08
N ASN A 168 13.67 1.24 13.04
CA ASN A 168 13.84 0.89 14.44
C ASN A 168 12.83 -0.16 14.94
N GLY A 169 11.93 -0.63 14.10
CA GLY A 169 10.88 -1.58 14.49
C GLY A 169 11.43 -2.94 14.89
N ILE A 170 12.61 -3.32 14.39
CA ILE A 170 13.30 -4.53 14.84
C ILE A 170 14.28 -4.16 15.96
N PRO A 171 14.10 -4.70 17.18
CA PRO A 171 15.04 -4.46 18.26
C PRO A 171 16.44 -4.93 17.86
N LYS A 172 17.45 -4.09 18.05
CA LYS A 172 18.87 -4.43 17.76
C LYS A 172 19.35 -5.68 18.52
N THR A 173 18.68 -6.03 19.62
CA THR A 173 18.94 -7.23 20.43
C THR A 173 18.40 -8.51 19.79
N LEU A 174 17.40 -8.41 18.90
CA LEU A 174 16.85 -9.50 18.12
C LEU A 174 17.76 -9.75 16.90
N ASN A 175 19.03 -10.05 17.17
CA ASN A 175 20.00 -10.33 16.13
C ASN A 175 19.71 -11.75 15.58
N TRP A 176 18.85 -11.83 14.56
CA TRP A 176 18.45 -13.08 13.92
C TRP A 176 19.63 -13.90 13.41
N SER A 177 20.77 -13.27 13.08
CA SER A 177 22.00 -13.99 12.73
C SER A 177 22.43 -14.95 13.85
N LYS A 178 22.32 -14.55 15.12
CA LYS A 178 22.61 -15.42 16.27
C LYS A 178 21.58 -16.54 16.43
N LEU A 179 20.30 -16.30 16.11
CA LEU A 179 19.25 -17.33 16.24
C LEU A 179 19.40 -18.46 15.20
N TYR A 180 19.85 -18.14 13.99
CA TYR A 180 20.12 -19.15 12.95
C TYR A 180 21.48 -19.83 13.12
N SER A 181 22.52 -19.14 13.65
CA SER A 181 23.79 -19.80 14.01
C SER A 181 23.60 -20.91 15.05
N VAL A 182 22.76 -20.69 16.06
CA VAL A 182 22.48 -21.69 17.12
C VAL A 182 21.77 -22.94 16.57
N ARG A 183 21.04 -22.85 15.46
CA ARG A 183 20.42 -24.02 14.82
C ARG A 183 21.38 -24.76 13.90
N GLN A 184 22.37 -24.09 13.31
CA GLN A 184 23.37 -24.72 12.43
C GLN A 184 24.39 -25.53 13.23
N GLU A 185 24.82 -25.07 14.41
CA GLU A 185 25.78 -25.80 15.27
C GLU A 185 25.21 -27.14 15.82
N LYS A 186 23.88 -27.32 15.82
CA LYS A 186 23.27 -28.59 16.25
C LYS A 186 23.27 -29.69 15.19
N ASN A 187 23.81 -29.44 13.99
CA ASN A 187 23.80 -30.40 12.89
C ASN A 187 25.18 -30.84 12.41
N GLU A 188 26.25 -30.61 13.20
CA GLU A 188 27.50 -31.35 13.01
C GLU A 188 27.31 -32.78 13.53
N SER A 189 27.34 -33.73 12.61
CA SER A 189 27.33 -35.16 12.93
C SER A 189 28.64 -35.52 13.63
N PRO A 190 28.62 -36.35 14.70
CA PRO A 190 29.84 -36.78 15.34
C PRO A 190 30.55 -37.81 14.46
N ASP A 191 31.82 -37.56 14.17
CA ASP A 191 32.79 -38.58 13.73
C ASP A 191 33.16 -39.53 14.89
#